data_AF-A0AAD2ENN4-F1
#
_entry.id   AF-A0AAD2ENN4-F1
#
_cell.length_a   1.000
_cell.length_b   1.000
_cell.length_c   1.000
_cell.angle_alpha   90.00
_cell.angle_beta   90.00
_cell.angle_gamma   90.00
#
_symmetry.space_group_name_H-M   'P 1'
#
loop_
_entity.id
_entity.type
_entity.pdbx_description
1 polymer ?
#
loop_
_entity_poly.entity_id
_entity_poly.type
_entity_poly.pdbx_seq_one_letter_code
_entity_poly.pdbx_strand_id
1 'polypeptide(L)'
;MTYRDRKLLSVIHELPCMNCGIHGMTQAAHRNEGKGMGIKTSDALVAALCVDCHRELDSGKNWLREERRDFWNRMYVKTMQQLIERGLIEVAK
;
A
#
# COMPACT_ATOMS: atom_id res chain seq x y z
N MET A 1 19.27 -1.41 5.88
CA MET A 1 18.98 -1.97 4.55
C MET A 1 17.48 -1.86 4.31
N THR A 2 17.04 -1.37 3.15
CA THR A 2 15.60 -1.30 2.81
C THR A 2 15.15 -2.65 2.27
N TYR A 3 14.12 -3.27 2.88
CA TYR A 3 13.57 -4.54 2.41
C TYR A 3 12.89 -4.39 1.04
N ARG A 4 13.14 -5.36 0.14
CA ARG A 4 12.62 -5.41 -1.22
C ARG A 4 12.13 -6.82 -1.53
N ASP A 5 10.90 -6.93 -2.04
CA ASP A 5 10.32 -8.22 -2.40
C ASP A 5 9.34 -8.06 -3.56
N ARG A 6 9.79 -8.49 -4.75
CA ARG A 6 8.97 -8.42 -5.96
C ARG A 6 7.75 -9.35 -5.89
N LYS A 7 7.84 -10.48 -5.19
CA LYS A 7 6.70 -11.41 -5.07
C LYS A 7 5.59 -10.76 -4.24
N LEU A 8 5.96 -10.13 -3.12
CA LEU A 8 5.01 -9.36 -2.30
C LEU A 8 4.31 -8.26 -3.13
N LEU A 9 5.08 -7.48 -3.89
CA LEU A 9 4.49 -6.43 -4.76
C LEU A 9 3.56 -7.02 -5.82
N SER A 10 3.93 -8.15 -6.43
CA SER A 10 3.09 -8.84 -7.42
C SER A 10 1.75 -9.28 -6.81
N VAL A 11 1.79 -9.89 -5.61
CA VAL A 11 0.58 -10.32 -4.90
C VAL A 11 -0.33 -9.12 -4.57
N ILE A 12 0.26 -7.99 -4.19
CA ILE A 12 -0.49 -6.76 -3.89
C ILE A 12 -1.23 -6.22 -5.12
N HIS A 13 -0.64 -6.30 -6.31
CA HIS A 13 -1.31 -5.86 -7.54
C HIS A 13 -2.57 -6.67 -7.88
N GLU A 14 -2.66 -7.91 -7.39
CA GLU A 14 -3.83 -8.79 -7.59
C GLU A 14 -4.97 -8.52 -6.59
N LEU A 15 -4.71 -7.75 -5.52
CA LEU A 15 -5.74 -7.39 -4.55
C LEU A 15 -6.68 -6.31 -5.11
N PRO A 16 -7.95 -6.24 -4.66
CA PRO A 16 -8.77 -5.06 -4.90
C PRO A 16 -8.18 -3.81 -4.23
N CYS A 17 -8.58 -2.63 -4.66
CA CYS A 17 -8.28 -1.40 -3.94
C CYS A 17 -8.89 -1.44 -2.53
N MET A 18 -8.07 -1.25 -1.49
CA MET A 18 -8.56 -1.28 -0.10
C MET A 18 -9.42 -0.08 0.28
N ASN A 19 -9.46 0.95 -0.57
CA ASN A 19 -10.32 2.12 -0.38
C ASN A 19 -11.68 1.92 -1.06
N CYS A 20 -11.69 1.72 -2.37
CA CYS A 20 -12.92 1.74 -3.19
C CYS A 20 -13.36 0.37 -3.71
N GLY A 21 -12.57 -0.69 -3.50
CA GLY A 21 -12.93 -2.06 -3.88
C GLY A 21 -12.76 -2.42 -5.36
N ILE A 22 -12.34 -1.49 -6.22
CA ILE A 22 -12.13 -1.80 -7.66
C ILE A 22 -11.03 -2.86 -7.84
N HIS A 23 -11.23 -3.79 -8.78
CA HIS A 23 -10.29 -4.85 -9.14
C HIS A 23 -9.52 -4.51 -10.43
N GLY A 24 -8.35 -5.12 -10.63
CA GLY A 24 -7.58 -5.05 -11.87
C GLY A 24 -6.82 -3.75 -12.14
N MET A 25 -6.91 -2.77 -11.22
CA MET A 25 -6.29 -1.45 -11.36
C MET A 25 -5.36 -1.10 -10.18
N THR A 26 -5.05 -2.08 -9.34
CA THR A 26 -4.32 -1.91 -8.07
C THR A 26 -2.83 -1.74 -8.29
N GLN A 27 -2.24 -0.81 -7.56
CA GLN A 27 -0.82 -0.55 -7.45
C GLN A 27 -0.36 -0.73 -6.01
N ALA A 28 0.92 -1.06 -5.82
CA ALA A 28 1.55 -1.00 -4.52
C ALA A 28 1.86 0.45 -4.13
N ALA A 29 1.04 1.03 -3.25
CA ALA A 29 1.22 2.37 -2.73
C ALA A 29 2.15 2.38 -1.52
N HIS A 30 3.43 2.70 -1.71
CA HIS A 30 4.42 2.77 -0.63
C HIS A 30 4.09 3.87 0.38
N ARG A 31 4.42 3.62 1.66
CA ARG A 31 4.29 4.63 2.72
C ARG A 31 5.08 5.89 2.38
N ASN A 32 4.47 7.04 2.59
CA ASN A 32 5.09 8.34 2.33
C ASN A 32 6.02 8.83 3.46
N GLU A 33 6.13 8.09 4.57
CA GLU A 33 7.00 8.39 5.70
C GLU A 33 8.31 7.60 5.60
N GLY A 34 9.42 8.24 5.95
CA GLY A 34 10.75 7.66 5.76
C GLY A 34 11.24 7.68 4.30
N LYS A 35 10.49 8.33 3.39
CA LYS A 35 10.97 8.64 2.04
C LYS A 35 11.90 9.84 2.05
N GLY A 36 12.84 9.86 1.11
CA GLY A 36 13.77 10.97 0.88
C GLY A 36 14.21 10.98 -0.58
N MET A 37 14.95 12.01 -0.98
CA MET A 37 15.45 12.07 -2.36
C MET A 37 16.39 10.88 -2.63
N GLY A 38 16.03 10.03 -3.60
CA GLY A 38 16.76 8.78 -3.89
C GLY A 38 16.50 7.63 -2.90
N ILE A 39 15.70 7.83 -1.84
CA ILE A 39 15.39 6.82 -0.83
C ILE A 39 13.96 6.35 -1.03
N LYS A 40 13.79 5.10 -1.52
CA LYS A 40 12.46 4.47 -1.55
C LYS A 40 12.18 3.74 -0.24
N THR A 41 10.95 3.84 0.24
CA THR A 41 10.45 3.15 1.43
C THR A 41 10.48 1.62 1.26
N SER A 42 10.45 0.87 2.36
CA SER A 42 10.41 -0.60 2.38
C SER A 42 9.23 -1.18 1.60
N ASP A 43 9.43 -2.29 0.89
CA ASP A 43 8.35 -3.04 0.25
C ASP A 43 7.46 -3.76 1.28
N ALA A 44 7.84 -3.79 2.56
CA ALA A 44 6.95 -4.24 3.64
C ALA A 44 5.91 -3.17 4.04
N LEU A 45 6.04 -1.93 3.53
CA LEU A 45 5.18 -0.81 3.85
C LEU A 45 4.46 -0.31 2.60
N VAL A 46 3.51 -1.11 2.13
CA VAL A 46 2.77 -0.92 0.88
C VAL A 46 1.28 -1.21 1.11
N ALA A 47 0.42 -0.34 0.59
CA ALA A 47 -1.03 -0.53 0.61
C ALA A 47 -1.54 -0.82 -0.81
N ALA A 48 -2.52 -1.71 -0.94
CA ALA A 48 -3.20 -2.00 -2.20
C ALA A 48 -4.21 -0.87 -2.53
N LEU A 49 -3.86 0.00 -3.48
CA LEU A 49 -4.72 1.10 -3.93
C LEU A 49 -4.82 1.15 -5.45
N CYS A 50 -6.01 1.43 -5.99
CA CYS A 50 -6.13 1.67 -7.42
C CYS A 50 -5.44 2.96 -7.85
N VAL A 51 -5.19 3.10 -9.15
CA VAL A 51 -4.53 4.27 -9.76
C VAL A 51 -5.13 5.60 -9.27
N ASP A 52 -6.46 5.71 -9.21
CA ASP A 52 -7.11 6.96 -8.81
C ASP A 52 -6.98 7.26 -7.31
N CYS A 53 -7.20 6.27 -6.45
CA CYS A 53 -7.02 6.44 -5.00
C CYS A 53 -5.54 6.68 -4.64
N HIS A 54 -4.62 6.04 -5.36
CA HIS A 54 -3.18 6.22 -5.18
C HIS A 54 -2.76 7.64 -5.58
N ARG A 55 -3.25 8.15 -6.72
CA ARG A 55 -3.01 9.53 -7.16
C ARG A 55 -3.54 10.55 -6.18
N GLU A 56 -4.74 10.34 -5.65
CA GLU A 56 -5.35 11.23 -4.64
C GLU A 56 -4.52 11.25 -3.35
N LEU A 57 -4.02 10.10 -2.90
CA LEU A 57 -3.12 10.05 -1.75
C LEU A 57 -1.82 10.85 -1.98
N ASP A 58 -1.20 10.70 -3.15
CA ASP A 58 0.10 11.31 -3.45
C ASP A 58 0.01 12.82 -3.68
N SER A 59 -1.05 13.28 -4.34
CA SER A 59 -1.16 14.63 -4.90
C SER A 59 -2.46 15.37 -4.59
N GLY A 60 -3.36 14.76 -3.82
CA GLY A 60 -4.60 15.38 -3.36
C GLY A 60 -4.31 16.66 -2.58
N LYS A 61 -4.87 17.77 -3.05
CA LYS A 61 -4.62 19.11 -2.46
C LYS A 61 -5.48 19.40 -1.23
N ASN A 62 -6.53 18.60 -1.02
CA ASN A 62 -7.55 18.85 0.00
C ASN A 62 -7.26 18.17 1.33
N TRP A 63 -6.10 17.53 1.48
CA TRP A 63 -5.78 16.75 2.67
C TRP A 63 -4.65 17.38 3.48
N LEU A 64 -4.87 17.47 4.79
CA LEU A 64 -3.80 17.67 5.74
C LEU A 64 -2.81 16.50 5.68
N ARG A 65 -1.56 16.76 6.07
CA ARG A 65 -0.50 15.74 6.06
C ARG A 65 -0.88 14.53 6.93
N GLU A 66 -1.52 14.78 8.08
CA GLU A 66 -1.93 13.73 9.00
C GLU A 66 -3.09 12.91 8.47
N GLU A 67 -4.07 13.53 7.83
CA GLU A 67 -5.20 12.82 7.20
C GLU A 67 -4.72 11.86 6.12
N ARG A 68 -3.73 12.27 5.29
CA ARG A 68 -3.13 11.37 4.28
C ARG A 68 -2.42 10.17 4.91
N ARG A 69 -1.72 10.40 6.02
CA ARG A 69 -1.03 9.34 6.75
C ARG A 69 -2.02 8.37 7.40
N ASP A 70 -3.06 8.90 8.03
CA ASP A 70 -4.13 8.09 8.60
C ASP A 70 -4.84 7.25 7.52
N PHE A 71 -5.17 7.86 6.38
CA PHE A 71 -5.73 7.14 5.25
C PHE A 71 -4.80 6.01 4.80
N TRP A 72 -3.53 6.29 4.56
CA TRP A 72 -2.58 5.24 4.18
C TRP A 72 -2.50 4.13 5.24
N ASN A 73 -2.46 4.46 6.53
CA ASN A 73 -2.44 3.49 7.63
C ASN A 73 -3.68 2.58 7.60
N ARG A 74 -4.87 3.16 7.42
CA ARG A 74 -6.12 2.38 7.29
C ARG A 74 -6.08 1.43 6.09
N MET A 75 -5.56 1.87 4.96
CA MET A 75 -5.45 1.05 3.75
C MET A 75 -4.40 -0.05 3.90
N TYR A 76 -3.29 0.24 4.58
CA TYR A 76 -2.27 -0.74 4.93
C TYR A 76 -2.83 -1.85 5.83
N VAL A 77 -3.56 -1.50 6.90
CA VAL A 77 -4.20 -2.48 7.79
C VAL A 77 -5.13 -3.42 7.00
N LYS A 78 -5.99 -2.86 6.13
CA LYS A 78 -6.85 -3.66 5.26
C LYS A 78 -6.07 -4.54 4.29
N THR A 79 -4.96 -4.04 3.73
CA THR A 79 -4.09 -4.80 2.83
C THR A 79 -3.50 -6.01 3.57
N MET A 80 -2.94 -5.80 4.77
CA MET A 80 -2.37 -6.87 5.58
C MET A 80 -3.43 -7.88 6.01
N GLN A 81 -4.61 -7.42 6.39
CA GLN A 81 -5.75 -8.30 6.68
C GLN A 81 -6.06 -9.19 5.48
N GLN A 82 -6.19 -8.63 4.27
CA GLN A 82 -6.47 -9.41 3.06
C GLN A 82 -5.35 -10.38 2.70
N LEU A 83 -4.08 -9.99 2.90
CA LEU A 83 -2.95 -10.89 2.67
C LEU A 83 -3.00 -12.11 3.59
N ILE A 84 -3.30 -11.90 4.88
CA ILE A 84 -3.39 -12.96 5.89
C ILE A 84 -4.61 -13.85 5.64
N GLU A 85 -5.80 -13.27 5.55
CA GLU A 85 -7.06 -14.01 5.46
C GLU A 85 -7.17 -14.83 4.17
N ARG A 86 -6.51 -14.40 3.10
CA ARG A 86 -6.45 -15.14 1.82
C ARG A 86 -5.29 -16.14 1.74
N GLY A 87 -4.46 -16.25 2.77
CA GLY A 87 -3.29 -17.14 2.76
C GLY A 87 -2.22 -16.75 1.74
N LEU A 88 -2.11 -15.46 1.42
CA LEU A 88 -1.13 -14.94 0.46
C LEU A 88 0.23 -14.63 1.09
N ILE A 89 0.32 -14.72 2.42
CA ILE A 89 1.56 -14.69 3.18
C ILE A 89 1.63 -15.89 4.11
N GLU A 90 2.84 -16.39 4.33
CA GLU A 90 3.10 -17.53 5.21
C GLU A 90 3.49 -17.06 6.61
N VAL A 91 2.89 -17.68 7.63
CA VAL A 91 3.31 -17.49 9.02
C VAL A 91 4.41 -18.50 9.31
N ALA A 92 5.65 -18.01 9.39
CA ALA A 92 6.78 -18.83 9.83
C ALA A 92 6.58 -19.26 11.30
N LYS A 93 6.99 -20.49 11.62
CA LYS A 93 6.99 -21.05 12.98
C LYS A 93 8.34 -20.84 13.66
#